data_AF-A0A960SJX0-F1
#
_entry.id   AF-A0A960SJX0-F1
#
_cell.length_a   1.000
_cell.length_b   1.000
_cell.length_c   1.000
_cell.angle_alpha   90.00
_cell.angle_beta   90.00
_cell.angle_gamma   90.00
#
_symmetry.space_group_name_H-M   'P 1'
#
loop_
_entity.id
_entity.type
_entity.pdbx_description
1 polymer ?
#
loop_
_entity_poly.entity_id
_entity_poly.type
_entity_poly.pdbx_seq_one_letter_code
_entity_poly.pdbx_strand_id
1 'polypeptide(L)'
;QIRANTLDEMINATGEAFLGMTLSCARCHDHKFDPISQADYYQMYATFAGVRHGSVPWATREQKQARTARIGPLNKRKAEAEEAIENLETLVIERSQRDLPRFEALWVRPSVDRTGTEETFETVRAKFLRLVCETQDVSVGSKAGFRIDEFEVWTDEAKPRNVALQTNGGIAHGESRKIEDFPDAYSAKFVNDGKEGDRFIAASDTITIELARPELVNRVVFSSARGEQAPELFTLAFVADYRIEVSLDGEYWTEVANGSDRKPVPKMPGNPARPELEDKTTHLEYRLQQLGMTEEEKLLMVDWKKELAEIRRAINEIPDLPTAWMGKHSEEDATGPFHVFIGGSPQRPGARVIPASLSTLSESAPRYQMSQQTSEADRRLQLAEWITHPENPLTPRVLANRLWHYHFGTGIVDTPNDFGYMGGRPTHPELLDFLATQLKENHWQLKAMHRLIMLSSAYRQSSVWRDVGGTLDADSRLLWRFPPRRLSAEEIRDSMLQVAGKLDTTMGGPGFRLYYYMQDNVST
;
A
#
# COMPACT_ATOMS: atom_id res chain seq x y z
N GLN A 1 14.73 -5.94 3.02
CA GLN A 1 15.07 -5.30 4.31
C GLN A 1 13.84 -5.18 5.22
N ILE A 2 12.78 -4.49 4.80
CA ILE A 2 11.55 -4.26 5.60
C ILE A 2 11.03 -5.55 6.26
N ARG A 3 10.84 -6.61 5.47
CA ARG A 3 10.42 -7.94 5.97
C ARG A 3 11.27 -8.46 7.12
N ALA A 4 12.60 -8.35 7.01
CA ALA A 4 13.51 -8.86 8.03
C ALA A 4 13.39 -8.08 9.34
N ASN A 5 13.08 -6.78 9.28
CA ASN A 5 12.83 -5.96 10.46
C ASN A 5 11.49 -6.33 11.12
N THR A 6 10.44 -6.56 10.35
CA THR A 6 9.14 -7.01 10.91
C THR A 6 9.28 -8.34 11.64
N LEU A 7 10.05 -9.29 11.09
CA LEU A 7 10.29 -10.56 11.76
C LEU A 7 11.17 -10.42 13.00
N ASP A 8 12.18 -9.53 12.96
CA ASP A 8 12.99 -9.18 14.12
C ASP A 8 12.13 -8.62 15.27
N GLU A 9 11.20 -7.70 14.98
CA GLU A 9 10.25 -7.19 15.98
C GLU A 9 9.41 -8.32 16.61
N MET A 10 8.91 -9.26 15.81
CA MET A 10 8.15 -10.41 16.33
C MET A 10 9.00 -11.33 17.22
N ILE A 11 10.24 -11.61 16.82
CA ILE A 11 11.18 -12.43 17.58
C ILE A 11 11.51 -11.73 18.91
N ASN A 12 11.83 -10.44 18.87
CA ASN A 12 12.15 -9.66 20.07
C ASN A 12 10.96 -9.52 21.00
N ALA A 13 9.78 -9.17 20.48
CA ALA A 13 8.56 -9.10 21.28
C ALA A 13 8.24 -10.44 21.94
N THR A 14 8.40 -11.55 21.22
CA THR A 14 8.19 -12.90 21.78
C THR A 14 9.24 -13.24 22.84
N GLY A 15 10.52 -13.00 22.56
CA GLY A 15 11.63 -13.24 23.46
C GLY A 15 11.51 -12.45 24.76
N GLU A 16 11.26 -11.16 24.67
CA GLU A 16 11.08 -10.30 25.85
C GLU A 16 9.79 -10.63 26.60
N ALA A 17 8.66 -10.75 25.90
CA ALA A 17 7.35 -10.94 26.53
C ALA A 17 7.23 -12.29 27.24
N PHE A 18 7.76 -13.37 26.67
CA PHE A 18 7.56 -14.70 27.24
C PHE A 18 8.79 -15.27 27.90
N LEU A 19 9.99 -14.99 27.38
CA LEU A 19 11.23 -15.58 27.88
C LEU A 19 12.02 -14.60 28.73
N GLY A 20 11.73 -13.29 28.67
CA GLY A 20 12.55 -12.26 29.30
C GLY A 20 13.97 -12.28 28.74
N MET A 21 14.12 -12.49 27.43
CA MET A 21 15.43 -12.56 26.76
C MET A 21 15.47 -11.58 25.60
N THR A 22 16.57 -10.83 25.49
CA THR A 22 16.82 -9.94 24.37
C THR A 22 17.52 -10.68 23.23
N LEU A 23 16.84 -10.90 22.11
CA LEU A 23 17.35 -11.71 21.00
C LEU A 23 17.99 -10.87 19.87
N SER A 24 17.77 -9.55 19.85
CA SER A 24 18.11 -8.70 18.69
C SER A 24 19.60 -8.70 18.35
N CYS A 25 20.51 -8.72 19.34
CA CYS A 25 21.95 -8.77 19.04
C CYS A 25 22.34 -10.03 18.25
N ALA A 26 21.64 -11.16 18.50
CA ALA A 26 21.88 -12.43 17.83
C ALA A 26 21.56 -12.38 16.32
N ARG A 27 20.87 -11.33 15.84
CA ARG A 27 20.60 -11.11 14.43
C ARG A 27 21.87 -10.99 13.59
N CYS A 28 22.88 -10.28 14.10
CA CYS A 28 24.07 -9.91 13.33
C CYS A 28 25.30 -10.76 13.66
N HIS A 29 25.43 -11.17 14.92
CA HIS A 29 26.53 -11.98 15.46
C HIS A 29 26.00 -12.79 16.65
N ASP A 30 26.73 -13.80 17.15
CA ASP A 30 26.33 -14.48 18.39
C ASP A 30 26.16 -13.46 19.53
N HIS A 31 25.13 -13.63 20.36
CA HIS A 31 24.80 -12.65 21.39
C HIS A 31 26.01 -12.43 22.31
N LYS A 32 26.24 -11.17 22.69
CA LYS A 32 27.51 -10.74 23.31
C LYS A 32 27.76 -11.36 24.70
N PHE A 33 26.69 -11.60 25.45
CA PHE A 33 26.75 -12.03 26.86
C PHE A 33 25.95 -13.30 27.09
N ASP A 34 24.69 -13.31 26.69
CA ASP A 34 23.87 -14.51 26.72
C ASP A 34 24.34 -15.56 25.70
N PRO A 35 24.30 -16.87 26.03
CA PRO A 35 24.72 -17.96 25.16
C PRO A 35 23.66 -18.26 24.08
N ILE A 36 23.28 -17.22 23.34
CA ILE A 36 22.31 -17.25 22.26
C ILE A 36 23.09 -17.12 20.97
N SER A 37 23.16 -18.21 20.22
CA SER A 37 23.85 -18.19 18.93
C SER A 37 23.03 -17.43 17.90
N GLN A 38 23.71 -16.92 16.86
CA GLN A 38 23.05 -16.40 15.68
C GLN A 38 22.17 -17.46 15.01
N ALA A 39 22.57 -18.74 15.08
CA ALA A 39 21.74 -19.84 14.60
C ALA A 39 20.41 -19.90 15.35
N ASP A 40 20.40 -19.78 16.69
CA ASP A 40 19.16 -19.80 17.50
C ASP A 40 18.19 -18.68 17.08
N TYR A 41 18.71 -17.47 16.83
CA TYR A 41 17.90 -16.36 16.31
C TYR A 41 17.25 -16.72 14.97
N TYR A 42 18.02 -17.26 14.02
CA TYR A 42 17.47 -17.60 12.70
C TYR A 42 16.59 -18.87 12.70
N GLN A 43 16.71 -19.73 13.71
CA GLN A 43 15.76 -20.81 13.96
C GLN A 43 14.39 -20.28 14.45
N MET A 44 14.38 -19.23 15.29
CA MET A 44 13.14 -18.52 15.62
C MET A 44 12.60 -17.73 14.42
N TYR A 45 13.47 -17.09 13.64
CA TYR A 45 13.08 -16.44 12.38
C TYR A 45 12.34 -17.39 11.44
N ALA A 46 12.85 -18.61 11.27
CA ALA A 46 12.22 -19.64 10.45
C ALA A 46 10.82 -20.06 10.93
N THR A 47 10.52 -19.87 12.22
CA THR A 47 9.21 -20.12 12.81
C THR A 47 8.19 -19.05 12.42
N PHE A 48 8.58 -17.77 12.42
CA PHE A 48 7.71 -16.65 12.06
C PHE A 48 7.72 -16.32 10.58
N ALA A 49 8.57 -16.98 9.79
CA ALA A 49 8.88 -16.58 8.42
C ALA A 49 7.67 -16.46 7.50
N GLY A 50 6.53 -17.11 7.77
CA GLY A 50 5.32 -16.95 6.95
C GLY A 50 4.34 -15.88 7.42
N VAL A 51 4.65 -15.12 8.48
CA VAL A 51 3.77 -14.05 8.96
C VAL A 51 4.04 -12.75 8.21
N ARG A 52 2.98 -12.15 7.66
CA ARG A 52 2.93 -10.77 7.16
C ARG A 52 1.88 -10.01 7.95
N HIS A 53 1.98 -8.70 8.04
CA HIS A 53 0.86 -7.87 8.52
C HIS A 53 0.15 -7.22 7.34
N GLY A 54 -1.16 -7.09 7.43
CA GLY A 54 -1.96 -6.37 6.43
C GLY A 54 -3.44 -6.32 6.75
N SER A 55 -4.20 -5.58 5.94
CA SER A 55 -5.65 -5.48 6.09
C SER A 55 -6.34 -6.82 5.80
N VAL A 56 -7.01 -7.37 6.81
CA VAL A 56 -7.80 -8.62 6.72
C VAL A 56 -9.26 -8.29 6.98
N PRO A 57 -10.21 -8.90 6.25
CA PRO A 57 -11.64 -8.77 6.56
C PRO A 57 -11.98 -9.24 7.98
N TRP A 58 -12.32 -8.27 8.83
CA TRP A 58 -12.80 -8.43 10.21
C TRP A 58 -14.32 -8.51 10.25
N ALA A 59 -14.85 -9.58 9.68
CA ALA A 59 -16.27 -9.80 9.55
C ALA A 59 -16.63 -11.23 9.99
N THR A 60 -17.86 -11.42 10.46
CA THR A 60 -18.36 -12.74 10.82
C THR A 60 -18.41 -13.65 9.60
N ARG A 61 -18.49 -14.97 9.83
CA ARG A 61 -18.59 -15.94 8.74
C ARG A 61 -19.83 -15.69 7.87
N GLU A 62 -20.93 -15.30 8.50
CA GLU A 62 -22.21 -15.00 7.86
C GLU A 62 -22.09 -13.75 6.97
N GLN A 63 -21.43 -12.68 7.46
CA GLN A 63 -21.18 -11.47 6.67
C GLN A 63 -20.31 -11.77 5.44
N LYS A 64 -19.25 -12.56 5.62
CA LYS A 64 -18.38 -13.01 4.52
C LYS A 64 -19.17 -13.80 3.47
N GLN A 65 -19.97 -14.78 3.91
CA GLN A 65 -20.78 -15.61 3.02
C GLN A 65 -21.85 -14.79 2.28
N ALA A 66 -22.54 -13.89 2.96
CA ALA A 66 -23.55 -13.02 2.36
C ALA A 66 -22.96 -12.12 1.27
N ARG A 67 -21.79 -11.52 1.52
CA ARG A 67 -21.10 -10.71 0.50
C ARG A 67 -20.65 -11.58 -0.69
N THR A 68 -20.05 -12.74 -0.43
CA THR A 68 -19.63 -13.67 -1.49
C THR A 68 -20.80 -14.11 -2.36
N ALA A 69 -21.96 -14.41 -1.75
CA ALA A 69 -23.17 -14.80 -2.48
C ALA A 69 -23.72 -13.68 -3.38
N ARG A 70 -23.59 -12.41 -2.98
CA ARG A 70 -23.99 -11.25 -3.79
C ARG A 70 -23.01 -10.95 -4.91
N ILE A 71 -21.71 -10.98 -4.62
CA ILE A 71 -20.66 -10.58 -5.58
C ILE A 71 -20.32 -11.71 -6.58
N GLY A 72 -20.46 -12.97 -6.18
CA GLY A 72 -20.10 -14.14 -7.00
C GLY A 72 -20.78 -14.15 -8.37
N PRO A 73 -22.11 -14.02 -8.47
CA PRO A 73 -22.81 -13.95 -9.74
C PRO A 73 -22.39 -12.75 -10.61
N LEU A 74 -22.13 -11.59 -9.99
CA LEU A 74 -21.68 -10.39 -10.71
C LEU A 74 -20.26 -10.58 -11.26
N ASN A 75 -19.34 -11.13 -10.47
CA ASN A 75 -17.99 -11.44 -10.93
C ASN A 75 -17.99 -12.47 -12.07
N LYS A 76 -18.89 -13.46 -12.02
CA LYS A 76 -19.05 -14.43 -13.10
C LYS A 76 -19.51 -13.74 -14.40
N ARG A 77 -20.58 -12.94 -14.35
CA ARG A 77 -21.06 -12.17 -15.51
C ARG A 77 -20.01 -11.19 -16.03
N LYS A 78 -19.25 -10.54 -15.14
CA LYS A 78 -18.14 -9.67 -15.49
C LYS A 78 -17.10 -10.42 -16.33
N ALA A 79 -16.68 -11.60 -15.86
CA ALA A 79 -15.71 -12.43 -16.56
C ALA A 79 -16.23 -12.91 -17.92
N GLU A 80 -17.49 -13.35 -18.01
CA GLU A 80 -18.14 -13.76 -19.27
C GLU A 80 -18.19 -12.61 -20.29
N ALA A 81 -18.53 -11.39 -19.85
CA ALA A 81 -18.54 -10.21 -20.72
C ALA A 81 -17.13 -9.78 -21.14
N GLU A 82 -16.15 -9.82 -20.24
CA GLU A 82 -14.74 -9.53 -20.56
C GLU A 82 -14.18 -10.55 -21.57
N GLU A 83 -14.48 -11.83 -21.39
CA GLU A 83 -14.11 -12.90 -22.33
C GLU A 83 -14.78 -12.74 -23.70
N ALA A 84 -16.07 -12.38 -23.74
CA ALA A 84 -16.78 -12.14 -25.00
C ALA A 84 -16.18 -10.96 -25.79
N ILE A 85 -15.83 -9.87 -25.11
CA ILE A 85 -15.15 -8.71 -25.70
C ILE A 85 -13.78 -9.12 -26.26
N GLU A 86 -12.95 -9.79 -25.46
CA GLU A 86 -11.60 -10.21 -25.86
C GLU A 86 -11.64 -11.18 -27.06
N ASN A 87 -12.58 -12.13 -27.07
CA ASN A 87 -12.78 -13.06 -28.17
C ASN A 87 -13.17 -12.34 -29.47
N LEU A 88 -14.12 -11.39 -29.41
CA LEU A 88 -14.53 -10.64 -30.58
C LEU A 88 -13.39 -9.76 -31.10
N GLU A 89 -12.68 -9.06 -30.21
CA GLU A 89 -11.52 -8.25 -30.55
C GLU A 89 -10.44 -9.07 -31.26
N THR A 90 -10.15 -10.28 -30.76
CA THR A 90 -9.20 -11.22 -31.38
C THR A 90 -9.65 -11.64 -32.77
N LEU A 91 -10.92 -12.06 -32.92
CA LEU A 91 -11.49 -12.48 -34.21
C LEU A 91 -11.45 -11.35 -35.26
N VAL A 92 -11.78 -10.13 -34.84
CA VAL A 92 -11.73 -8.95 -35.73
C VAL A 92 -10.29 -8.67 -36.15
N ILE A 93 -9.33 -8.70 -35.22
CA ILE A 93 -7.91 -8.48 -35.54
C ILE A 93 -7.44 -9.54 -36.55
N GLU A 94 -7.68 -10.83 -36.28
CA GLU A 94 -7.26 -11.91 -37.18
C GLU A 94 -7.86 -11.77 -38.58
N ARG A 95 -9.16 -11.43 -38.67
CA ARG A 95 -9.83 -11.15 -39.95
C ARG A 95 -9.20 -9.96 -40.65
N SER A 96 -8.94 -8.89 -39.92
CA SER A 96 -8.45 -7.62 -40.46
C SER A 96 -7.00 -7.70 -40.89
N GLN A 97 -6.18 -8.51 -40.21
CA GLN A 97 -4.80 -8.79 -40.60
C GLN A 97 -4.72 -9.51 -41.96
N ARG A 98 -5.68 -10.38 -42.29
CA ARG A 98 -5.73 -11.02 -43.64
C ARG A 98 -6.03 -10.01 -44.75
N ASP A 99 -6.71 -8.91 -44.41
CA ASP A 99 -7.08 -7.82 -45.32
C ASP A 99 -6.21 -6.57 -45.10
N LEU A 100 -5.05 -6.73 -44.42
CA LEU A 100 -4.14 -5.65 -44.08
C LEU A 100 -3.73 -4.80 -45.29
N PRO A 101 -3.42 -5.36 -46.49
CA PRO A 101 -3.06 -4.54 -47.65
C PRO A 101 -4.15 -3.55 -48.07
N ARG A 102 -5.44 -3.90 -47.87
CA ARG A 102 -6.56 -2.99 -48.16
C ARG A 102 -6.60 -1.84 -47.16
N PHE A 103 -6.37 -2.11 -45.88
CA PHE A 103 -6.35 -1.08 -44.83
C PHE A 103 -5.10 -0.19 -44.93
N GLU A 104 -3.93 -0.75 -45.23
CA GLU A 104 -2.70 0.02 -45.45
C GLU A 104 -2.82 1.01 -46.60
N ALA A 105 -3.62 0.69 -47.62
CA ALA A 105 -3.90 1.61 -48.72
C ALA A 105 -4.70 2.86 -48.29
N LEU A 106 -5.39 2.82 -47.14
CA LEU A 106 -6.05 3.99 -46.54
C LEU A 106 -5.06 4.91 -45.82
N TRP A 107 -3.90 4.40 -45.41
CA TRP A 107 -2.90 5.12 -44.62
C TRP A 107 -1.83 5.79 -45.49
N VAL A 108 -2.24 6.85 -46.17
CA VAL A 108 -1.40 7.57 -47.14
C VAL A 108 -0.42 8.56 -46.49
N ARG A 109 -0.65 8.95 -45.24
CA ARG A 109 0.18 9.92 -44.51
C ARG A 109 1.07 9.23 -43.46
N PRO A 110 2.24 9.81 -43.12
CA PRO A 110 3.06 9.29 -42.03
C PRO A 110 2.30 9.35 -40.69
N SER A 111 2.72 8.51 -39.74
CA SER A 111 2.24 8.58 -38.36
C SER A 111 2.47 9.97 -37.77
N VAL A 112 1.77 10.27 -36.69
CA VAL A 112 2.02 11.49 -35.91
C VAL A 112 3.51 11.65 -35.58
N ASP A 113 3.95 12.90 -35.60
CA ASP A 113 5.30 13.31 -35.22
C ASP A 113 5.20 14.31 -34.07
N ARG A 114 5.85 13.98 -32.94
CA ARG A 114 5.87 14.79 -31.73
C ARG A 114 6.52 16.15 -31.95
N THR A 115 7.43 16.26 -32.91
CA THR A 115 8.12 17.50 -33.24
C THR A 115 7.24 18.45 -34.05
N GLY A 116 6.18 17.93 -34.67
CA GLY A 116 5.21 18.70 -35.44
C GLY A 116 4.32 17.82 -36.31
N THR A 117 3.03 17.78 -35.99
CA THR A 117 2.00 17.15 -36.81
C THR A 117 1.13 18.23 -37.45
N GLU A 118 1.14 18.29 -38.78
CA GLU A 118 0.36 19.25 -39.56
C GLU A 118 -0.91 18.60 -40.14
N GLU A 119 -2.06 19.25 -39.95
CA GLU A 119 -3.33 18.90 -40.60
C GLU A 119 -3.80 20.04 -41.50
N THR A 120 -4.30 19.68 -42.69
CA THR A 120 -4.90 20.61 -43.64
C THR A 120 -6.32 20.15 -43.97
N PHE A 121 -7.22 21.09 -44.19
CA PHE A 121 -8.64 20.85 -44.43
C PHE A 121 -9.26 21.96 -45.27
N GLU A 122 -10.49 21.77 -45.75
CA GLU A 122 -11.19 22.80 -46.51
C GLU A 122 -11.36 24.08 -45.69
N THR A 123 -11.19 25.24 -46.33
CA THR A 123 -11.27 26.53 -45.66
C THR A 123 -12.62 26.70 -44.96
N VAL A 124 -12.56 26.85 -43.64
CA VAL A 124 -13.73 26.96 -42.78
C VAL A 124 -13.64 28.23 -41.94
N ARG A 125 -14.79 28.86 -41.70
CA ARG A 125 -14.88 29.98 -40.78
C ARG A 125 -15.06 29.46 -39.36
N ALA A 126 -14.08 29.70 -38.49
CA ALA A 126 -14.08 29.18 -37.12
C ALA A 126 -13.69 30.27 -36.11
N LYS A 127 -14.24 30.19 -34.90
CA LYS A 127 -13.76 30.94 -33.73
C LYS A 127 -13.04 30.02 -32.74
N PHE A 128 -13.43 28.74 -32.66
CA PHE A 128 -12.83 27.76 -31.78
C PHE A 128 -12.31 26.58 -32.58
N LEU A 129 -11.14 26.06 -32.19
CA LEU A 129 -10.55 24.84 -32.74
C LEU A 129 -10.19 23.90 -31.59
N ARG A 130 -10.55 22.62 -31.71
CA ARG A 130 -10.35 21.63 -30.66
C ARG A 130 -9.61 20.42 -31.22
N LEU A 131 -8.54 20.06 -30.54
CA LEU A 131 -7.89 18.76 -30.70
C LEU A 131 -8.51 17.80 -29.70
N VAL A 132 -9.05 16.69 -30.19
CA VAL A 132 -9.59 15.59 -29.37
C VAL A 132 -8.65 14.39 -29.50
N CYS A 133 -8.11 13.95 -28.37
CA CYS A 133 -7.29 12.75 -28.25
C CYS A 133 -8.18 11.51 -28.18
N GLU A 134 -8.06 10.62 -29.15
CA GLU A 134 -8.77 9.33 -29.13
C GLU A 134 -7.92 8.22 -28.54
N THR A 135 -6.59 8.27 -28.77
CA THR A 135 -5.58 7.39 -28.18
C THR A 135 -4.25 8.13 -28.01
N GLN A 136 -3.38 7.65 -27.12
CA GLN A 136 -2.01 8.16 -26.95
C GLN A 136 -0.99 7.26 -27.62
N ASP A 137 0.08 7.85 -28.14
CA ASP A 137 1.17 7.14 -28.79
C ASP A 137 1.88 6.12 -27.88
N VAL A 138 1.91 6.39 -26.57
CA VAL A 138 2.41 5.49 -25.53
C VAL A 138 1.33 4.58 -24.92
N SER A 139 0.04 4.86 -25.13
CA SER A 139 -1.06 4.04 -24.63
C SER A 139 -2.35 4.17 -25.45
N VAL A 140 -2.80 3.06 -26.05
CA VAL A 140 -4.06 2.95 -26.79
C VAL A 140 -5.27 3.18 -25.89
N GLY A 141 -5.21 2.71 -24.64
CA GLY A 141 -6.32 2.80 -23.69
C GLY A 141 -6.53 4.18 -23.06
N SER A 142 -5.59 5.10 -23.25
CA SER A 142 -5.55 6.39 -22.55
C SER A 142 -5.92 7.55 -23.46
N LYS A 143 -6.90 8.36 -23.03
CA LYS A 143 -7.30 9.61 -23.72
C LYS A 143 -6.81 10.87 -23.03
N ALA A 144 -6.60 10.82 -21.72
CA ALA A 144 -6.08 11.92 -20.90
C ALA A 144 -4.62 11.69 -20.49
N GLY A 145 -3.86 12.77 -20.31
CA GLY A 145 -2.43 12.73 -20.00
C GLY A 145 -1.51 13.02 -21.18
N PHE A 146 -2.07 13.22 -22.38
CA PHE A 146 -1.32 13.68 -23.54
C PHE A 146 -0.78 15.09 -23.31
N ARG A 147 0.27 15.44 -24.05
CA ARG A 147 0.97 16.71 -23.91
C ARG A 147 0.97 17.48 -25.20
N ILE A 148 0.93 18.80 -25.07
CA ILE A 148 1.06 19.73 -26.17
C ILE A 148 1.97 20.86 -25.70
N ASP A 149 3.00 21.18 -26.50
CA ASP A 149 3.81 22.39 -26.33
C ASP A 149 3.33 23.50 -27.24
N GLU A 150 2.94 23.20 -28.48
CA GLU A 150 2.43 24.18 -29.44
C GLU A 150 1.21 23.63 -30.18
N PHE A 151 0.19 24.47 -30.36
CA PHE A 151 -0.98 24.25 -31.19
C PHE A 151 -1.29 25.53 -31.99
N GLU A 152 -0.90 25.49 -33.25
CA GLU A 152 -1.01 26.59 -34.19
C GLU A 152 -2.24 26.44 -35.07
N VAL A 153 -2.83 27.58 -35.44
CA VAL A 153 -3.97 27.65 -36.35
C VAL A 153 -3.67 28.70 -37.41
N TRP A 154 -3.70 28.30 -38.68
CA TRP A 154 -3.24 29.11 -39.81
C TRP A 154 -4.41 29.53 -40.71
N THR A 155 -4.38 30.79 -41.12
CA THR A 155 -5.37 31.39 -42.02
C THR A 155 -5.18 31.00 -43.49
N ASP A 156 -6.30 30.93 -44.23
CA ASP A 156 -6.30 30.75 -45.68
C ASP A 156 -6.20 32.10 -46.41
N GLU A 157 -5.02 32.70 -46.37
CA GLU A 157 -4.74 33.96 -47.07
C GLU A 157 -3.37 33.92 -47.75
N ALA A 158 -3.11 34.88 -48.65
CA ALA A 158 -1.87 34.92 -49.43
C ALA A 158 -0.58 34.94 -48.57
N LYS A 159 -0.68 35.39 -47.32
CA LYS A 159 0.37 35.30 -46.30
C LYS A 159 -0.23 34.69 -45.03
N PRO A 160 -0.21 33.35 -44.88
CA PRO A 160 -0.82 32.68 -43.74
C PRO A 160 -0.28 33.23 -42.41
N ARG A 161 -1.18 33.45 -41.45
CA ARG A 161 -0.85 33.92 -40.10
C ARG A 161 -1.29 32.87 -39.08
N ASN A 162 -0.44 32.63 -38.08
CA ASN A 162 -0.81 31.81 -36.93
C ASN A 162 -1.72 32.60 -35.99
N VAL A 163 -3.03 32.45 -36.13
CA VAL A 163 -4.04 33.17 -35.33
C VAL A 163 -4.28 32.53 -33.95
N ALA A 164 -3.68 31.38 -33.66
CA ALA A 164 -3.74 30.75 -32.34
C ALA A 164 -2.85 31.43 -31.29
N LEU A 165 -1.77 32.10 -31.72
CA LEU A 165 -0.80 32.71 -30.79
C LEU A 165 -1.48 33.68 -29.82
N GLN A 166 -1.04 33.66 -28.56
CA GLN A 166 -1.50 34.62 -27.55
C GLN A 166 -1.25 36.08 -27.95
N THR A 167 -0.14 36.35 -28.64
CA THR A 167 0.17 37.69 -29.17
C THR A 167 -0.80 38.15 -30.26
N ASN A 168 -1.49 37.20 -30.90
CA ASN A 168 -2.57 37.46 -31.86
C ASN A 168 -3.98 37.36 -31.21
N GLY A 169 -4.03 37.23 -29.89
CA GLY A 169 -5.26 37.18 -29.09
C GLY A 169 -5.92 35.80 -28.97
N GLY A 170 -5.21 34.72 -29.34
CA GLY A 170 -5.69 33.37 -29.12
C GLY A 170 -5.59 32.95 -27.64
N ILE A 171 -6.62 32.25 -27.15
CA ILE A 171 -6.69 31.77 -25.76
C ILE A 171 -6.84 30.24 -25.78
N ALA A 172 -5.97 29.54 -25.07
CA ALA A 172 -6.04 28.10 -24.91
C ALA A 172 -6.86 27.70 -23.66
N HIS A 173 -7.80 26.76 -23.84
CA HIS A 173 -8.70 26.22 -22.83
C HIS A 173 -8.54 24.70 -22.75
N GLY A 174 -8.31 24.17 -21.55
CA GLY A 174 -8.25 22.73 -21.31
C GLY A 174 -7.97 22.40 -19.84
N GLU A 175 -8.59 21.34 -19.33
CA GLU A 175 -8.30 20.85 -17.98
C GLU A 175 -6.88 20.29 -17.92
N SER A 176 -6.06 20.79 -17.01
CA SER A 176 -4.67 20.36 -16.85
C SER A 176 -4.44 19.56 -15.58
N ARG A 177 -3.43 18.70 -15.60
CA ARG A 177 -2.90 18.07 -14.38
C ARG A 177 -2.49 19.13 -13.36
N LYS A 178 -2.91 18.94 -12.11
CA LYS A 178 -2.59 19.82 -10.98
C LYS A 178 -1.46 19.21 -10.14
N ILE A 179 -0.47 20.02 -9.77
CA ILE A 179 0.50 19.73 -8.70
C ILE A 179 0.18 20.68 -7.56
N GLU A 180 0.11 20.17 -6.33
CA GLU A 180 -0.28 20.93 -5.13
C GLU A 180 0.53 22.22 -4.95
N ASP A 181 1.86 22.12 -5.10
CA ASP A 181 2.77 23.25 -4.94
C ASP A 181 2.81 24.19 -6.17
N PHE A 182 2.43 23.70 -7.35
CA PHE A 182 2.53 24.44 -8.63
C PHE A 182 1.29 24.19 -9.51
N PRO A 183 0.13 24.77 -9.16
CA PRO A 183 -1.15 24.48 -9.81
C PRO A 183 -1.22 24.86 -11.30
N ASP A 184 -0.30 25.71 -11.77
CA ASP A 184 -0.21 26.19 -13.15
C ASP A 184 0.96 25.58 -13.95
N ALA A 185 1.70 24.62 -13.37
CA ALA A 185 2.89 24.04 -14.00
C ALA A 185 2.64 23.38 -15.37
N TYR A 186 1.39 22.96 -15.63
CA TYR A 186 0.99 22.30 -16.88
C TYR A 186 -0.24 22.96 -17.52
N SER A 187 -0.41 24.26 -17.31
CA SER A 187 -1.57 25.01 -17.77
C SER A 187 -1.71 25.00 -19.30
N ALA A 188 -2.96 25.06 -19.78
CA ALA A 188 -3.28 25.17 -21.21
C ALA A 188 -2.61 26.38 -21.88
N LYS A 189 -2.25 27.43 -21.13
CA LYS A 189 -1.57 28.62 -21.67
C LYS A 189 -0.24 28.30 -22.36
N PHE A 190 0.42 27.18 -22.04
CA PHE A 190 1.68 26.86 -22.70
C PHE A 190 1.49 26.43 -24.16
N VAL A 191 0.28 25.99 -24.53
CA VAL A 191 -0.03 25.43 -25.85
C VAL A 191 0.07 26.46 -26.98
N ASN A 192 0.03 27.77 -26.70
CA ASN A 192 0.01 28.80 -27.73
C ASN A 192 0.77 30.07 -27.33
N ASP A 193 1.71 29.95 -26.39
CA ASP A 193 2.52 31.09 -25.92
C ASP A 193 3.67 31.45 -26.86
N GLY A 194 3.93 30.63 -27.88
CA GLY A 194 4.99 30.81 -28.87
C GLY A 194 6.39 30.50 -28.32
N LYS A 195 6.48 29.72 -27.23
CA LYS A 195 7.73 29.34 -26.58
C LYS A 195 7.84 27.81 -26.53
N GLU A 196 9.07 27.33 -26.70
CA GLU A 196 9.37 25.91 -26.58
C GLU A 196 9.74 25.56 -25.12
N GLY A 197 9.29 24.40 -24.64
CA GLY A 197 9.77 23.78 -23.39
C GLY A 197 8.67 23.44 -22.38
N ASP A 198 7.90 24.43 -21.92
CA ASP A 198 6.78 24.21 -21.01
C ASP A 198 5.61 23.54 -21.75
N ARG A 199 4.86 22.69 -21.06
CA ARG A 199 3.88 21.80 -21.70
C ARG A 199 2.58 21.73 -20.95
N PHE A 200 1.49 21.75 -21.72
CA PHE A 200 0.21 21.29 -21.21
C PHE A 200 0.26 19.78 -20.96
N ILE A 201 -0.31 19.34 -19.84
CA ILE A 201 -0.58 17.93 -19.56
C ILE A 201 -2.08 17.81 -19.33
N ALA A 202 -2.77 17.18 -20.27
CA ALA A 202 -4.22 17.09 -20.25
C ALA A 202 -4.72 16.24 -19.08
N ALA A 203 -5.68 16.77 -18.31
CA ALA A 203 -6.49 16.00 -17.37
C ALA A 203 -7.77 15.44 -18.04
N SER A 204 -8.12 15.95 -19.23
CA SER A 204 -9.21 15.47 -20.08
C SER A 204 -8.67 14.95 -21.43
N ASP A 205 -9.57 14.62 -22.35
CA ASP A 205 -9.26 14.17 -23.72
C ASP A 205 -9.15 15.32 -24.74
N THR A 206 -9.27 16.58 -24.32
CA THR A 206 -9.32 17.72 -25.27
C THR A 206 -8.46 18.91 -24.88
N ILE A 207 -8.07 19.68 -25.89
CA ILE A 207 -7.51 21.04 -25.78
C ILE A 207 -8.15 21.92 -26.84
N THR A 208 -8.56 23.14 -26.47
CA THR A 208 -9.28 24.06 -27.34
C THR A 208 -8.55 25.39 -27.46
N ILE A 209 -8.41 25.91 -28.68
CA ILE A 209 -7.97 27.27 -28.97
C ILE A 209 -9.19 28.12 -29.33
N GLU A 210 -9.44 29.17 -28.57
CA GLU A 210 -10.35 30.26 -28.93
C GLU A 210 -9.56 31.37 -29.65
N LEU A 211 -9.99 31.73 -30.85
CA LEU A 211 -9.44 32.83 -31.63
C LEU A 211 -10.04 34.17 -31.19
N ALA A 212 -9.27 35.25 -31.30
CA ALA A 212 -9.69 36.61 -30.95
C ALA A 212 -11.00 37.06 -31.65
N ARG A 213 -11.22 36.54 -32.86
CA ARG A 213 -12.44 36.72 -33.66
C ARG A 213 -12.60 35.54 -34.61
N PRO A 214 -13.78 35.32 -35.21
CA PRO A 214 -13.94 34.31 -36.23
C PRO A 214 -13.05 34.59 -37.45
N GLU A 215 -12.20 33.63 -37.83
CA GLU A 215 -11.23 33.72 -38.94
C GLU A 215 -11.49 32.60 -39.95
N LEU A 216 -11.01 32.77 -41.19
CA LEU A 216 -11.00 31.71 -42.21
C LEU A 216 -9.69 30.93 -42.09
N VAL A 217 -9.80 29.65 -41.75
CA VAL A 217 -8.65 28.78 -41.43
C VAL A 217 -8.73 27.48 -42.23
N ASN A 218 -7.58 26.92 -42.58
CA ASN A 218 -7.49 25.69 -43.37
C ASN A 218 -6.35 24.76 -42.94
N ARG A 219 -5.61 25.13 -41.89
CA ARG A 219 -4.46 24.36 -41.44
C ARG A 219 -4.23 24.53 -39.94
N VAL A 220 -3.85 23.43 -39.30
CA VAL A 220 -3.35 23.42 -37.93
C VAL A 220 -2.04 22.65 -37.81
N VAL A 221 -1.23 23.01 -36.82
CA VAL A 221 0.02 22.29 -36.49
C VAL A 221 0.06 22.10 -34.99
N PHE A 222 0.30 20.88 -34.52
CA PHE A 222 0.44 20.61 -33.09
C PHE A 222 1.64 19.72 -32.78
N SER A 223 2.26 19.93 -31.63
CA SER A 223 3.48 19.23 -31.21
C SER A 223 3.49 19.01 -29.70
N SER A 224 4.38 18.14 -29.24
CA SER A 224 4.74 17.99 -27.81
C SER A 224 6.24 18.10 -27.55
N ALA A 225 7.04 18.20 -28.62
CA ALA A 225 8.49 18.28 -28.56
C ALA A 225 9.08 19.07 -29.74
N ARG A 226 8.49 20.23 -30.04
CA ARG A 226 8.98 21.11 -31.10
C ARG A 226 10.44 21.48 -30.82
N GLY A 227 11.28 21.38 -31.85
CA GLY A 227 12.71 21.70 -31.74
C GLY A 227 13.57 20.65 -31.02
N GLU A 228 13.00 19.57 -30.46
CA GLU A 228 13.78 18.51 -29.80
C GLU A 228 14.32 17.49 -30.81
N GLN A 229 15.60 17.14 -30.69
CA GLN A 229 16.25 16.19 -31.61
C GLN A 229 15.97 14.71 -31.28
N ALA A 230 15.65 14.39 -30.02
CA ALA A 230 15.39 13.03 -29.54
C ALA A 230 14.45 13.06 -28.33
N PRO A 231 13.16 13.39 -28.52
CA PRO A 231 12.21 13.52 -27.42
C PRO A 231 12.01 12.21 -26.65
N GLU A 232 12.03 12.29 -25.32
CA GLU A 232 11.87 11.11 -24.46
C GLU A 232 10.47 10.48 -24.61
N LEU A 233 10.42 9.17 -24.89
CA LEU A 233 9.19 8.45 -25.27
C LEU A 233 8.12 8.47 -24.17
N PHE A 234 8.45 8.06 -22.94
CA PHE A 234 7.55 8.09 -21.77
C PHE A 234 7.51 9.46 -21.07
N THR A 235 8.54 10.23 -21.38
CA THR A 235 8.73 11.67 -21.24
C THR A 235 7.50 12.47 -21.55
N LEU A 236 6.96 12.24 -22.75
CA LEU A 236 6.10 13.17 -23.47
C LEU A 236 4.99 12.43 -24.22
N ALA A 237 4.05 11.82 -23.49
CA ALA A 237 2.89 11.17 -24.09
C ALA A 237 2.20 12.14 -25.08
N PHE A 238 1.99 11.69 -26.32
CA PHE A 238 1.43 12.50 -27.39
C PHE A 238 0.18 11.83 -27.95
N VAL A 239 -0.63 12.58 -28.71
CA VAL A 239 -1.80 12.01 -29.40
C VAL A 239 -1.33 11.06 -30.50
N ALA A 240 -1.97 9.90 -30.64
CA ALA A 240 -1.74 8.97 -31.75
C ALA A 240 -2.89 9.00 -32.74
N ASP A 241 -4.09 8.74 -32.25
CA ASP A 241 -5.34 8.91 -32.98
C ASP A 241 -6.10 10.10 -32.40
N TYR A 242 -6.64 10.93 -33.28
CA TYR A 242 -7.23 12.21 -32.92
C TYR A 242 -8.18 12.72 -34.00
N ARG A 243 -8.97 13.71 -33.62
CA ARG A 243 -9.76 14.54 -34.53
C ARG A 243 -9.58 16.02 -34.23
N ILE A 244 -9.69 16.84 -35.27
CA ILE A 244 -9.70 18.30 -35.24
C ILE A 244 -11.12 18.74 -35.52
N GLU A 245 -11.69 19.46 -34.57
CA GLU A 245 -13.04 20.00 -34.67
C GLU A 245 -13.01 21.52 -34.61
N VAL A 246 -13.96 22.16 -35.28
CA VAL A 246 -14.12 23.61 -35.27
C VAL A 246 -15.52 24.01 -34.81
N SER A 247 -15.63 25.23 -34.28
CA SER A 247 -16.90 25.83 -33.87
C SER A 247 -16.89 27.36 -34.02
N LEU A 248 -18.07 27.96 -34.16
CA LEU A 248 -18.26 29.42 -34.09
C LEU A 248 -18.68 29.90 -32.69
N ASP A 249 -19.34 29.05 -31.91
CA ASP A 249 -19.95 29.37 -30.61
C ASP A 249 -19.31 28.62 -29.43
N GLY A 250 -18.56 27.56 -29.69
CA GLY A 250 -17.95 26.69 -28.67
C GLY A 250 -18.88 25.58 -28.19
N GLU A 251 -20.12 25.52 -28.69
CA GLU A 251 -21.14 24.54 -28.29
C GLU A 251 -21.36 23.49 -29.38
N TYR A 252 -21.46 23.92 -30.64
CA TYR A 252 -21.66 23.04 -31.79
C TYR A 252 -20.35 22.84 -32.53
N TRP A 253 -19.91 21.59 -32.61
CA TRP A 253 -18.60 21.22 -33.14
C TRP A 253 -18.75 20.42 -34.43
N THR A 254 -17.91 20.72 -35.41
CA THR A 254 -17.83 20.01 -36.69
C THR A 254 -16.42 19.50 -36.89
N GLU A 255 -16.27 18.21 -37.16
CA GLU A 255 -14.97 17.63 -37.52
C GLU A 255 -14.53 18.13 -38.91
N VAL A 256 -13.28 18.61 -39.00
CA VAL A 256 -12.69 19.12 -40.25
C VAL A 256 -11.47 18.32 -40.70
N ALA A 257 -10.79 17.64 -39.77
CA ALA A 257 -9.69 16.74 -40.07
C ALA A 257 -9.58 15.66 -38.97
N ASN A 258 -8.95 14.54 -39.28
CA ASN A 258 -8.65 13.49 -38.33
C ASN A 258 -7.37 12.74 -38.72
N GLY A 259 -6.86 11.90 -37.82
CA GLY A 259 -5.67 11.11 -38.07
C GLY A 259 -5.92 9.77 -38.79
N SER A 260 -7.10 9.51 -39.35
CA SER A 260 -7.48 8.14 -39.76
C SER A 260 -6.78 7.58 -41.00
N ASP A 261 -6.27 8.47 -41.84
CA ASP A 261 -5.47 8.19 -43.03
C ASP A 261 -3.95 8.31 -42.77
N ARG A 262 -3.54 8.48 -41.51
CA ARG A 262 -2.14 8.37 -41.08
C ARG A 262 -1.82 6.93 -40.72
N LYS A 263 -0.56 6.55 -40.95
CA LYS A 263 -0.04 5.27 -40.47
C LYS A 263 -0.17 5.18 -38.95
N PRO A 264 -0.59 4.02 -38.40
CA PRO A 264 -0.62 3.82 -36.95
C PRO A 264 0.78 3.99 -36.36
N VAL A 265 0.85 4.51 -35.14
CA VAL A 265 2.12 4.68 -34.43
C VAL A 265 2.78 3.31 -34.24
N PRO A 266 4.09 3.16 -34.51
CA PRO A 266 4.80 1.91 -34.23
C PRO A 266 4.71 1.54 -32.75
N LYS A 267 4.70 0.24 -32.44
CA LYS A 267 4.75 -0.22 -31.05
C LYS A 267 6.00 0.35 -30.37
N MET A 268 5.79 1.24 -29.38
CA MET A 268 6.88 1.74 -28.56
C MET A 268 7.37 0.63 -27.61
N PRO A 269 8.67 0.60 -27.24
CA PRO A 269 9.10 -0.27 -26.16
C PRO A 269 8.27 0.03 -24.90
N GLY A 270 7.94 -0.98 -24.10
CA GLY A 270 7.29 -0.76 -22.81
C GLY A 270 8.17 0.05 -21.86
N ASN A 271 7.59 0.74 -20.88
CA ASN A 271 8.37 1.45 -19.86
C ASN A 271 9.16 0.41 -19.03
N PRO A 272 10.50 0.36 -19.10
CA PRO A 272 11.27 -0.66 -18.40
C PRO A 272 11.17 -0.54 -16.87
N ALA A 273 10.81 0.64 -16.36
CA ALA A 273 10.55 0.84 -14.93
C ALA A 273 9.16 0.37 -14.48
N ARG A 274 8.23 0.14 -15.43
CA ARG A 274 6.85 -0.31 -15.18
C ARG A 274 6.36 -1.25 -16.29
N PRO A 275 6.99 -2.43 -16.47
CA PRO A 275 6.62 -3.38 -17.51
C PRO A 275 5.18 -3.89 -17.38
N GLU A 276 4.60 -3.86 -16.17
CA GLU A 276 3.22 -4.24 -15.91
C GLU A 276 2.17 -3.32 -16.52
N LEU A 277 2.57 -2.11 -16.97
CA LEU A 277 1.69 -1.12 -17.61
C LEU A 277 1.81 -1.13 -19.13
N GLU A 278 2.52 -2.10 -19.73
CA GLU A 278 2.59 -2.20 -21.19
C GLU A 278 1.23 -2.58 -21.76
N ASP A 279 0.74 -1.79 -22.71
CA ASP A 279 -0.52 -2.07 -23.39
C ASP A 279 -0.40 -3.39 -24.18
N LYS A 280 -1.39 -4.26 -23.97
CA LYS A 280 -1.49 -5.53 -24.71
C LYS A 280 -1.81 -5.32 -26.18
N THR A 281 -2.49 -4.23 -26.52
CA THR A 281 -2.96 -3.89 -27.86
C THR A 281 -2.07 -2.82 -28.48
N THR A 282 -1.62 -3.06 -29.70
CA THR A 282 -0.85 -2.07 -30.49
C THR A 282 -1.78 -1.08 -31.21
N HIS A 283 -1.26 0.08 -31.60
CA HIS A 283 -2.00 1.05 -32.42
C HIS A 283 -2.47 0.46 -33.76
N LEU A 284 -1.67 -0.43 -34.36
CA LEU A 284 -2.09 -1.16 -35.56
C LEU A 284 -3.32 -2.03 -35.28
N GLU A 285 -3.27 -2.85 -34.22
CA GLU A 285 -4.40 -3.69 -33.83
C GLU A 285 -5.63 -2.86 -33.49
N TYR A 286 -5.47 -1.74 -32.78
CA TYR A 286 -6.55 -0.81 -32.51
C TYR A 286 -7.20 -0.29 -33.80
N ARG A 287 -6.41 0.16 -34.79
CA ARG A 287 -6.94 0.61 -36.09
C ARG A 287 -7.64 -0.51 -36.85
N LEU A 288 -7.06 -1.71 -36.84
CA LEU A 288 -7.65 -2.89 -37.46
C LEU A 288 -8.98 -3.27 -36.78
N GLN A 289 -9.10 -3.13 -35.47
CA GLN A 289 -10.37 -3.32 -34.78
C GLN A 289 -11.44 -2.33 -35.26
N GLN A 290 -11.10 -1.03 -35.33
CA GLN A 290 -12.06 0.00 -35.75
C GLN A 290 -12.53 -0.17 -37.21
N LEU A 291 -11.59 -0.46 -38.12
CA LEU A 291 -11.87 -0.61 -39.55
C LEU A 291 -12.45 -1.98 -39.90
N GLY A 292 -12.11 -2.99 -39.09
CA GLY A 292 -12.45 -4.38 -39.32
C GLY A 292 -13.83 -4.77 -38.83
N MET A 293 -14.36 -4.13 -37.78
CA MET A 293 -15.66 -4.47 -37.21
C MET A 293 -16.82 -4.17 -38.18
N THR A 294 -17.77 -5.10 -38.26
CA THR A 294 -19.06 -4.84 -38.92
C THR A 294 -19.93 -3.93 -38.03
N GLU A 295 -20.97 -3.33 -38.60
CA GLU A 295 -21.89 -2.49 -37.81
C GLU A 295 -22.61 -3.29 -36.71
N GLU A 296 -22.93 -4.56 -36.97
CA GLU A 296 -23.51 -5.45 -35.94
C GLU A 296 -22.51 -5.72 -34.80
N GLU A 297 -21.24 -5.96 -35.11
CA GLU A 297 -20.18 -6.19 -34.12
C GLU A 297 -19.90 -4.92 -33.29
N LYS A 298 -19.93 -3.74 -33.91
CA LYS A 298 -19.80 -2.46 -33.20
C LYS A 298 -20.94 -2.25 -32.21
N LEU A 299 -22.18 -2.50 -32.62
CA LEU A 299 -23.34 -2.42 -31.73
C LEU A 299 -23.22 -3.41 -30.57
N LEU A 300 -22.81 -4.65 -30.85
CA LEU A 300 -22.58 -5.67 -29.82
C LEU A 300 -21.49 -5.26 -28.81
N MET A 301 -20.40 -4.67 -29.30
CA MET A 301 -19.32 -4.16 -28.46
C MET A 301 -19.79 -3.02 -27.55
N VAL A 302 -20.64 -2.12 -28.05
CA VAL A 302 -21.26 -1.06 -27.26
C VAL A 302 -22.13 -1.64 -26.15
N ASP A 303 -22.97 -2.63 -26.48
CA ASP A 303 -23.85 -3.29 -25.51
C ASP A 303 -23.05 -4.02 -24.42
N TRP A 304 -22.03 -4.79 -24.77
CA TRP A 304 -21.18 -5.48 -23.79
C TRP A 304 -20.39 -4.51 -22.91
N LYS A 305 -19.84 -3.43 -23.47
CA LYS A 305 -19.15 -2.40 -22.68
C LYS A 305 -20.09 -1.70 -21.70
N LYS A 306 -21.35 -1.47 -22.12
CA LYS A 306 -22.40 -0.92 -21.25
C LYS A 306 -22.76 -1.90 -20.15
N GLU A 307 -23.00 -3.17 -20.46
CA GLU A 307 -23.26 -4.21 -19.46
C GLU A 307 -22.11 -4.33 -18.46
N LEU A 308 -20.86 -4.32 -18.93
CA LEU A 308 -19.68 -4.39 -18.07
C LEU A 308 -19.59 -3.19 -17.11
N ALA A 309 -19.93 -1.99 -17.58
CA ALA A 309 -19.99 -0.79 -16.74
C ALA A 309 -21.10 -0.90 -15.67
N GLU A 310 -22.28 -1.42 -16.03
CA GLU A 310 -23.38 -1.68 -15.10
C GLU A 310 -23.02 -2.73 -14.05
N ILE A 311 -22.36 -3.83 -14.45
CA ILE A 311 -21.88 -4.87 -13.54
C ILE A 311 -20.84 -4.30 -12.57
N ARG A 312 -19.87 -3.53 -13.06
CA ARG A 312 -18.86 -2.87 -12.21
C ARG A 312 -19.50 -1.93 -11.20
N ARG A 313 -20.52 -1.17 -11.61
CA ARG A 313 -21.30 -0.32 -10.69
C ARG A 313 -22.02 -1.15 -9.64
N ALA A 314 -22.70 -2.23 -10.03
CA ALA A 314 -23.40 -3.12 -9.10
C ALA A 314 -22.45 -3.78 -8.09
N ILE A 315 -21.22 -4.13 -8.50
CA ILE A 315 -20.18 -4.62 -7.60
C ILE A 315 -19.78 -3.54 -6.59
N ASN A 316 -19.55 -2.32 -7.05
CA ASN A 316 -19.16 -1.19 -6.20
C ASN A 316 -20.25 -0.77 -5.20
N GLU A 317 -21.52 -1.00 -5.52
CA GLU A 317 -22.65 -0.75 -4.61
C GLU A 317 -22.75 -1.79 -3.48
N ILE A 318 -22.02 -2.91 -3.56
CA ILE A 318 -21.91 -3.87 -2.46
C ILE A 318 -20.81 -3.38 -1.49
N PRO A 319 -21.16 -3.02 -0.24
CA PRO A 319 -20.17 -2.53 0.72
C PRO A 319 -19.04 -3.52 0.96
N ASP A 320 -17.83 -2.99 1.12
CA ASP A 320 -16.70 -3.79 1.57
C ASP A 320 -16.89 -4.27 3.01
N LEU A 321 -16.24 -5.39 3.32
CA LEU A 321 -16.24 -5.89 4.68
C LEU A 321 -15.37 -4.96 5.55
N PRO A 322 -15.75 -4.72 6.83
CA PRO A 322 -14.85 -4.08 7.77
C PRO A 322 -13.51 -4.82 7.78
N THR A 323 -12.42 -4.07 7.85
CA THR A 323 -11.07 -4.64 7.87
C THR A 323 -10.37 -4.27 9.17
N ALA A 324 -9.42 -5.11 9.57
CA ALA A 324 -8.49 -4.84 10.65
C ALA A 324 -7.07 -5.20 10.20
N TRP A 325 -6.09 -4.46 10.69
CA TRP A 325 -4.69 -4.72 10.42
C TRP A 325 -4.19 -5.85 11.34
N MET A 326 -3.87 -7.00 10.77
CA MET A 326 -3.44 -8.18 11.54
C MET A 326 -2.50 -9.08 10.75
N GLY A 327 -1.98 -10.12 11.42
CA GLY A 327 -1.19 -11.19 10.81
C GLY A 327 -1.96 -11.91 9.70
N LYS A 328 -1.43 -11.86 8.48
CA LYS A 328 -1.71 -12.75 7.35
C LYS A 328 -0.65 -13.82 7.29
N HIS A 329 -1.06 -15.05 6.99
CA HIS A 329 -0.14 -16.18 6.89
C HIS A 329 0.08 -16.53 5.41
N SER A 330 1.34 -16.66 5.01
CA SER A 330 1.78 -17.04 3.67
C SER A 330 2.64 -18.30 3.79
N GLU A 331 2.13 -19.39 3.24
CA GLU A 331 2.89 -20.65 3.15
C GLU A 331 4.06 -20.53 2.17
N GLU A 332 3.91 -19.74 1.11
CA GLU A 332 4.99 -19.45 0.16
C GLU A 332 6.19 -18.83 0.87
N ASP A 333 5.95 -17.82 1.72
CA ASP A 333 7.00 -17.22 2.53
C ASP A 333 7.60 -18.15 3.60
N ALA A 334 6.79 -19.12 4.08
CA ALA A 334 7.22 -20.15 5.02
C ALA A 334 7.95 -21.31 4.34
N THR A 335 8.00 -21.32 3.01
CA THR A 335 8.76 -22.27 2.21
C THR A 335 10.21 -21.82 2.24
N GLY A 336 11.03 -22.43 3.11
CA GLY A 336 12.47 -22.14 3.14
C GLY A 336 13.17 -22.49 1.80
N PRO A 337 14.50 -22.61 1.75
CA PRO A 337 15.41 -22.79 2.87
C PRO A 337 15.68 -21.53 3.69
N PHE A 338 15.73 -21.69 5.01
CA PHE A 338 16.12 -20.63 5.93
C PHE A 338 17.63 -20.66 6.15
N HIS A 339 18.20 -19.48 6.30
CA HIS A 339 19.63 -19.31 6.47
C HIS A 339 19.90 -18.34 7.60
N VAL A 340 21.05 -18.53 8.25
CA VAL A 340 21.71 -17.46 8.98
C VAL A 340 22.09 -16.36 7.99
N PHE A 341 21.73 -15.11 8.25
CA PHE A 341 22.18 -13.98 7.45
C PHE A 341 23.44 -13.36 8.03
N ILE A 342 24.54 -13.39 7.28
CA ILE A 342 25.85 -12.93 7.74
C ILE A 342 25.77 -11.43 8.00
N GLY A 343 26.04 -11.00 9.24
CA GLY A 343 25.90 -9.61 9.67
C GLY A 343 24.48 -9.06 9.59
N GLY A 344 23.46 -9.93 9.63
CA GLY A 344 22.04 -9.51 9.62
C GLY A 344 21.50 -9.06 8.26
N SER A 345 22.29 -9.18 7.19
CA SER A 345 21.90 -8.76 5.83
C SER A 345 21.20 -9.90 5.07
N PRO A 346 19.91 -9.76 4.71
CA PRO A 346 19.18 -10.78 3.95
C PRO A 346 19.79 -11.13 2.59
N GLN A 347 20.68 -10.28 2.06
CA GLN A 347 21.38 -10.49 0.80
C GLN A 347 22.62 -11.38 0.96
N ARG A 348 23.04 -11.70 2.19
CA ARG A 348 24.22 -12.53 2.47
C ARG A 348 23.81 -13.80 3.23
N PRO A 349 23.22 -14.80 2.55
CA PRO A 349 22.88 -16.07 3.18
C PRO A 349 24.16 -16.83 3.57
N GLY A 350 24.16 -17.38 4.78
CA GLY A 350 25.19 -18.23 5.35
C GLY A 350 24.69 -19.66 5.54
N ALA A 351 24.97 -20.25 6.70
CA ALA A 351 24.57 -21.63 7.01
C ALA A 351 23.04 -21.81 7.02
N ARG A 352 22.56 -22.96 6.56
CA ARG A 352 21.14 -23.32 6.61
C ARG A 352 20.69 -23.60 8.04
N VAL A 353 19.46 -23.22 8.34
CA VAL A 353 18.78 -23.51 9.61
C VAL A 353 17.37 -24.05 9.36
N ILE A 354 16.83 -24.72 10.37
CA ILE A 354 15.46 -25.21 10.41
C ILE A 354 14.74 -24.61 11.62
N PRO A 355 13.41 -24.51 11.62
CA PRO A 355 12.67 -24.02 12.79
C PRO A 355 12.98 -24.87 14.02
N ALA A 356 13.35 -24.22 15.13
CA ALA A 356 13.71 -24.89 16.38
C ALA A 356 13.60 -23.93 17.57
N SER A 357 13.50 -24.48 18.78
CA SER A 357 13.62 -23.70 20.02
C SER A 357 15.06 -23.28 20.29
N LEU A 358 15.21 -22.25 21.15
CA LEU A 358 16.52 -21.75 21.59
C LEU A 358 17.36 -22.86 22.24
N SER A 359 18.60 -23.04 21.77
CA SER A 359 19.53 -24.03 22.30
C SER A 359 19.86 -23.81 23.78
N THR A 360 19.96 -22.54 24.22
CA THR A 360 20.34 -22.16 25.58
C THR A 360 19.41 -22.67 26.67
N LEU A 361 18.16 -23.01 26.34
CA LEU A 361 17.19 -23.48 27.33
C LEU A 361 17.03 -25.00 27.34
N SER A 362 17.82 -25.73 26.54
CA SER A 362 17.66 -27.19 26.38
C SER A 362 17.84 -27.99 27.68
N GLU A 363 18.55 -27.45 28.68
CA GLU A 363 18.68 -28.08 30.00
C GLU A 363 17.42 -27.93 30.86
N SER A 364 16.60 -26.92 30.58
CA SER A 364 15.41 -26.57 31.36
C SER A 364 14.09 -26.85 30.64
N ALA A 365 14.06 -26.85 29.32
CA ALA A 365 12.89 -27.14 28.51
C ALA A 365 13.27 -28.08 27.35
N PRO A 366 12.45 -29.09 27.01
CA PRO A 366 12.75 -29.99 25.91
C PRO A 366 12.94 -29.22 24.60
N ARG A 367 14.11 -29.40 23.97
CA ARG A 367 14.39 -28.77 22.68
C ARG A 367 13.54 -29.41 21.60
N TYR A 368 12.92 -28.60 20.73
CA TYR A 368 12.29 -29.09 19.51
C TYR A 368 13.05 -28.63 18.26
N GLN A 369 12.91 -29.41 17.19
CA GLN A 369 13.33 -29.06 15.83
C GLN A 369 12.24 -29.54 14.87
N MET A 370 11.88 -28.73 13.89
CA MET A 370 10.86 -29.06 12.90
C MET A 370 11.44 -29.06 11.50
N SER A 371 10.86 -29.89 10.63
CA SER A 371 11.28 -29.91 9.24
C SER A 371 10.90 -28.62 8.54
N GLN A 372 11.63 -28.28 7.49
CA GLN A 372 11.35 -27.11 6.68
C GLN A 372 10.03 -27.22 5.88
N GLN A 373 9.47 -28.43 5.74
CA GLN A 373 8.18 -28.65 5.08
C GLN A 373 7.00 -28.57 6.06
N THR A 374 7.24 -28.47 7.37
CA THR A 374 6.19 -28.27 8.36
C THR A 374 5.45 -26.97 8.02
N SER A 375 4.11 -26.97 8.10
CA SER A 375 3.30 -25.79 7.81
C SER A 375 3.67 -24.62 8.71
N GLU A 376 3.45 -23.41 8.22
CA GLU A 376 3.67 -22.18 8.99
C GLU A 376 2.91 -22.20 10.32
N ALA A 377 1.65 -22.65 10.28
CA ALA A 377 0.79 -22.73 11.45
C ALA A 377 1.32 -23.71 12.51
N ASP A 378 1.76 -24.89 12.09
CA ASP A 378 2.27 -25.92 13.02
C ASP A 378 3.56 -25.48 13.70
N ARG A 379 4.43 -24.72 13.01
CA ARG A 379 5.67 -24.18 13.60
C ARG A 379 5.39 -23.22 14.74
N ARG A 380 4.46 -22.29 14.55
CA ARG A 380 4.07 -21.34 15.60
C ARG A 380 3.34 -22.03 16.75
N LEU A 381 2.51 -23.03 16.45
CA LEU A 381 1.85 -23.84 17.47
C LEU A 381 2.91 -24.54 18.34
N GLN A 382 3.90 -25.18 17.71
CA GLN A 382 4.99 -25.84 18.43
C GLN A 382 5.80 -24.87 19.30
N LEU A 383 6.06 -23.65 18.80
CA LEU A 383 6.72 -22.60 19.59
C LEU A 383 5.87 -22.20 20.81
N ALA A 384 4.56 -22.01 20.62
CA ALA A 384 3.66 -21.66 21.72
C ALA A 384 3.60 -22.76 22.79
N GLU A 385 3.52 -24.03 22.37
CA GLU A 385 3.58 -25.18 23.27
C GLU A 385 4.91 -25.20 24.05
N TRP A 386 6.04 -24.95 23.39
CA TRP A 386 7.35 -24.89 24.03
C TRP A 386 7.51 -23.71 25.01
N ILE A 387 6.99 -22.52 24.66
CA ILE A 387 6.96 -21.36 25.55
C ILE A 387 6.19 -21.68 26.83
N THR A 388 5.04 -22.34 26.70
CA THR A 388 4.17 -22.68 27.84
C THR A 388 4.47 -24.03 28.48
N HIS A 389 5.55 -24.70 28.07
CA HIS A 389 5.90 -26.03 28.55
C HIS A 389 6.09 -26.04 30.08
N PRO A 390 5.60 -27.05 30.83
CA PRO A 390 5.67 -27.07 32.31
C PRO A 390 7.08 -26.92 32.91
N GLU A 391 8.07 -27.47 32.19
CA GLU A 391 9.48 -27.40 32.55
C GLU A 391 10.13 -26.06 32.14
N ASN A 392 9.56 -25.32 31.19
CA ASN A 392 10.10 -24.01 30.80
C ASN A 392 9.91 -23.02 31.96
N PRO A 393 11.01 -22.56 32.60
CA PRO A 393 10.88 -21.90 33.87
C PRO A 393 10.91 -20.37 33.72
N LEU A 394 11.14 -19.86 32.49
CA LEU A 394 11.19 -18.42 32.22
C LEU A 394 9.80 -17.82 32.13
N THR A 395 8.90 -18.41 31.34
CA THR A 395 7.53 -17.91 31.15
C THR A 395 6.79 -17.59 32.45
N PRO A 396 6.72 -18.49 33.45
CA PRO A 396 6.06 -18.16 34.71
C PRO A 396 6.83 -17.13 35.55
N ARG A 397 8.17 -17.11 35.50
CA ARG A 397 8.99 -16.13 36.25
C ARG A 397 8.87 -14.72 35.68
N VAL A 398 8.94 -14.58 34.36
CA VAL A 398 8.80 -13.31 33.65
C VAL A 398 7.42 -12.72 33.94
N LEU A 399 6.37 -13.54 33.85
CA LEU A 399 5.00 -13.11 34.17
C LEU A 399 4.86 -12.74 35.66
N ALA A 400 5.37 -13.55 36.59
CA ALA A 400 5.35 -13.24 38.02
C ALA A 400 6.06 -11.92 38.32
N ASN A 401 7.23 -11.70 37.72
CA ASN A 401 8.00 -10.48 37.89
C ASN A 401 7.27 -9.25 37.32
N ARG A 402 6.59 -9.37 36.18
CA ARG A 402 5.75 -8.27 35.65
C ARG A 402 4.56 -7.97 36.53
N LEU A 403 3.85 -8.98 37.02
CA LEU A 403 2.75 -8.78 37.96
C LEU A 403 3.23 -8.07 39.24
N TRP A 404 4.40 -8.45 39.75
CA TRP A 404 5.04 -7.77 40.86
C TRP A 404 5.39 -6.32 40.51
N HIS A 405 6.05 -6.10 39.38
CA HIS A 405 6.41 -4.77 38.87
C HIS A 405 5.19 -3.85 38.80
N TYR A 406 4.06 -4.29 38.25
CA TYR A 406 2.86 -3.45 38.15
C TYR A 406 2.27 -3.05 39.51
N HIS A 407 2.46 -3.87 40.54
CA HIS A 407 1.99 -3.58 41.89
C HIS A 407 2.95 -2.69 42.69
N PHE A 408 4.26 -2.96 42.59
CA PHE A 408 5.29 -2.33 43.40
C PHE A 408 6.08 -1.24 42.66
N GLY A 409 5.83 -1.03 41.37
CA GLY A 409 6.56 -0.08 40.49
C GLY A 409 7.94 -0.55 40.03
N THR A 410 8.48 -1.62 40.62
CA THR A 410 9.75 -2.25 40.22
C THR A 410 9.63 -3.76 40.43
N GLY A 411 10.19 -4.54 39.51
CA GLY A 411 10.17 -6.00 39.59
C GLY A 411 11.10 -6.54 40.68
N ILE A 412 10.94 -7.82 41.03
CA ILE A 412 11.91 -8.56 41.83
C ILE A 412 13.26 -8.60 41.10
N VAL A 413 13.19 -8.82 39.79
CA VAL A 413 14.21 -8.46 38.80
C VAL A 413 13.82 -7.09 38.22
N ASP A 414 14.71 -6.12 38.35
CA ASP A 414 14.46 -4.72 37.94
C ASP A 414 14.53 -4.48 36.44
N THR A 415 15.00 -5.47 35.67
CA THR A 415 14.96 -5.52 34.20
C THR A 415 13.84 -6.47 33.74
N PRO A 416 12.57 -6.02 33.68
CA PRO A 416 11.43 -6.92 33.47
C PRO A 416 11.41 -7.67 32.13
N ASN A 417 12.17 -7.22 31.13
CA ASN A 417 12.29 -7.84 29.82
C ASN A 417 13.64 -8.56 29.60
N ASP A 418 14.54 -8.56 30.59
CA ASP A 418 15.87 -9.16 30.48
C ASP A 418 16.22 -9.91 31.78
N PHE A 419 16.17 -11.23 31.71
CA PHE A 419 16.53 -12.23 32.71
C PHE A 419 17.87 -12.91 32.35
N GLY A 420 18.52 -12.46 31.27
CA GLY A 420 19.83 -12.94 30.84
C GLY A 420 20.94 -12.47 31.79
N TYR A 421 22.19 -12.73 31.40
CA TYR A 421 23.38 -12.34 32.15
C TYR A 421 23.55 -10.82 32.26
N MET A 422 22.93 -10.04 31.36
CA MET A 422 22.88 -8.58 31.42
C MET A 422 21.73 -8.04 32.27
N GLY A 423 20.75 -8.90 32.57
CA GLY A 423 19.64 -8.58 33.44
C GLY A 423 20.05 -8.41 34.90
N GLY A 424 19.23 -7.67 35.65
CA GLY A 424 19.38 -7.56 37.09
C GLY A 424 19.14 -8.88 37.80
N ARG A 425 19.90 -9.13 38.86
CA ARG A 425 19.67 -10.32 39.70
C ARG A 425 18.39 -10.13 40.53
N PRO A 426 17.61 -11.20 40.75
CA PRO A 426 16.43 -11.12 41.60
C PRO A 426 16.84 -10.74 43.02
N THR A 427 16.17 -9.73 43.58
CA THR A 427 16.34 -9.35 44.99
C THR A 427 15.90 -10.47 45.94
N HIS A 428 14.86 -11.21 45.55
CA HIS A 428 14.26 -12.30 46.32
C HIS A 428 14.01 -13.51 45.39
N PRO A 429 15.05 -14.32 45.09
CA PRO A 429 14.93 -15.43 44.14
C PRO A 429 13.87 -16.46 44.55
N GLU A 430 13.81 -16.83 45.84
CA GLU A 430 12.83 -17.79 46.36
C GLU A 430 11.38 -17.27 46.23
N LEU A 431 11.17 -15.96 46.39
CA LEU A 431 9.85 -15.35 46.20
C LEU A 431 9.42 -15.37 44.74
N LEU A 432 10.36 -15.10 43.82
CA LEU A 432 10.10 -15.18 42.39
C LEU A 432 9.71 -16.60 41.98
N ASP A 433 10.44 -17.61 42.47
CA ASP A 433 10.15 -19.02 42.23
C ASP A 433 8.81 -19.46 42.85
N PHE A 434 8.50 -18.97 44.05
CA PHE A 434 7.20 -19.19 44.68
C PHE A 434 6.07 -18.62 43.82
N LEU A 435 6.15 -17.36 43.39
CA LEU A 435 5.11 -16.74 42.57
C LEU A 435 4.97 -17.40 41.19
N ALA A 436 6.09 -17.79 40.57
CA ALA A 436 6.09 -18.55 39.33
C ALA A 436 5.40 -19.91 39.48
N THR A 437 5.61 -20.59 40.62
CA THR A 437 4.94 -21.86 40.94
C THR A 437 3.44 -21.64 41.16
N GLN A 438 3.06 -20.60 41.91
CA GLN A 438 1.65 -20.25 42.12
C GLN A 438 0.91 -19.92 40.82
N LEU A 439 1.57 -19.31 39.83
CA LEU A 439 0.98 -19.10 38.50
C LEU A 439 0.61 -20.44 37.83
N LYS A 440 1.51 -21.42 37.87
CA LYS A 440 1.29 -22.75 37.28
C LYS A 440 0.19 -23.51 38.02
N GLU A 441 0.25 -23.54 39.35
CA GLU A 441 -0.74 -24.24 40.20
C GLU A 441 -2.15 -23.66 40.09
N ASN A 442 -2.27 -22.34 39.88
CA ASN A 442 -3.56 -21.66 39.70
C ASN A 442 -3.98 -21.59 38.22
N HIS A 443 -3.47 -22.46 37.35
CA HIS A 443 -3.82 -22.52 35.93
C HIS A 443 -3.75 -21.17 35.21
N TRP A 444 -2.70 -20.38 35.49
CA TRP A 444 -2.44 -19.07 34.89
C TRP A 444 -3.52 -18.01 35.15
N GLN A 445 -4.37 -18.19 36.18
CA GLN A 445 -5.39 -17.22 36.54
C GLN A 445 -4.77 -15.98 37.21
N LEU A 446 -4.62 -14.90 36.43
CA LEU A 446 -4.00 -13.65 36.91
C LEU A 446 -4.73 -13.05 38.12
N LYS A 447 -6.07 -13.15 38.19
CA LYS A 447 -6.85 -12.64 39.34
C LYS A 447 -6.45 -13.27 40.66
N ALA A 448 -6.13 -14.57 40.68
CA ALA A 448 -5.66 -15.26 41.87
C ALA A 448 -4.30 -14.70 42.32
N MET A 449 -3.39 -14.44 41.36
CA MET A 449 -2.09 -13.85 41.64
C MET A 449 -2.18 -12.42 42.16
N HIS A 450 -3.02 -11.57 41.56
CA HIS A 450 -3.25 -10.22 42.09
C HIS A 450 -3.76 -10.28 43.53
N ARG A 451 -4.71 -11.17 43.84
CA ARG A 451 -5.22 -11.36 45.19
C ARG A 451 -4.12 -11.82 46.17
N LEU A 452 -3.32 -12.80 45.77
CA LEU A 452 -2.20 -13.30 46.58
C LEU A 452 -1.22 -12.18 46.94
N ILE A 453 -0.81 -11.39 45.95
CA ILE A 453 0.11 -10.26 46.14
C ILE A 453 -0.55 -9.19 47.03
N MET A 454 -1.77 -8.76 46.73
CA MET A 454 -2.44 -7.67 47.45
C MET A 454 -2.79 -8.00 48.90
N LEU A 455 -2.99 -9.30 49.22
CA LEU A 455 -3.23 -9.76 50.59
C LEU A 455 -1.94 -10.07 51.36
N SER A 456 -0.78 -10.03 50.70
CA SER A 456 0.51 -10.25 51.37
C SER A 456 0.78 -9.18 52.44
N SER A 457 1.64 -9.51 53.40
CA SER A 457 2.13 -8.51 54.35
C SER A 457 2.92 -7.42 53.62
N ALA A 458 3.74 -7.79 52.63
CA ALA A 458 4.56 -6.88 51.83
C ALA A 458 3.75 -5.77 51.14
N TYR A 459 2.64 -6.12 50.48
CA TYR A 459 1.79 -5.14 49.80
C TYR A 459 1.04 -4.23 50.77
N ARG A 460 0.68 -4.74 51.96
CA ARG A 460 -0.08 -3.99 52.98
C ARG A 460 0.79 -3.17 53.92
N GLN A 461 2.11 -3.14 53.72
CA GLN A 461 3.00 -2.30 54.53
C GLN A 461 2.71 -0.81 54.33
N SER A 462 3.01 0.00 55.35
CA SER A 462 3.03 1.45 55.20
C SER A 462 4.20 1.90 54.33
N SER A 463 4.06 3.02 53.61
CA SER A 463 5.17 3.69 52.91
C SER A 463 5.97 4.64 53.81
N VAL A 464 5.63 4.76 55.09
CA VAL A 464 6.31 5.62 56.06
C VAL A 464 7.80 5.23 56.18
N TRP A 465 8.66 6.24 56.19
CA TRP A 465 10.11 6.07 56.31
C TRP A 465 10.53 5.50 57.67
N ARG A 466 11.53 4.62 57.67
CA ARG A 466 12.15 4.02 58.86
C ARG A 466 13.67 4.12 58.72
N ASP A 467 14.33 4.84 59.62
CA ASP A 467 15.75 5.21 59.46
C ASP A 467 16.71 4.03 59.26
N VAL A 468 16.50 2.94 59.99
CA VAL A 468 17.33 1.72 59.86
C VAL A 468 17.20 1.11 58.45
N GLY A 469 15.95 0.97 57.96
CA GLY A 469 15.69 0.42 56.63
C GLY A 469 16.22 1.32 55.52
N GLY A 470 15.97 2.62 55.64
CA GLY A 470 16.40 3.62 54.65
C GLY A 470 17.90 3.81 54.54
N THR A 471 18.65 3.56 55.63
CA THR A 471 20.11 3.57 55.62
C THR A 471 20.70 2.36 54.92
N LEU A 472 20.05 1.19 55.04
CA LEU A 472 20.49 -0.06 54.41
C LEU A 472 20.04 -0.17 52.95
N ASP A 473 18.87 0.37 52.64
CA ASP A 473 18.20 0.22 51.35
C ASP A 473 17.23 1.39 51.13
N ALA A 474 17.74 2.53 50.67
CA ALA A 474 16.93 3.73 50.44
C ALA A 474 15.78 3.50 49.44
N ASP A 475 16.03 2.66 48.43
CA ASP A 475 15.10 2.34 47.35
C ASP A 475 14.00 1.34 47.78
N SER A 476 14.08 0.80 48.99
CA SER A 476 13.10 -0.16 49.54
C SER A 476 12.97 -1.45 48.73
N ARG A 477 14.06 -1.87 48.07
CA ARG A 477 14.15 -3.13 47.30
C ARG A 477 13.99 -4.38 48.18
N LEU A 478 14.39 -4.31 49.43
CA LEU A 478 14.23 -5.37 50.45
C LEU A 478 12.86 -5.33 51.12
N LEU A 479 11.94 -4.51 50.61
CA LEU A 479 10.52 -4.48 51.02
C LEU A 479 10.33 -4.22 52.52
N TRP A 480 11.20 -3.41 53.13
CA TRP A 480 11.03 -2.94 54.51
C TRP A 480 9.97 -1.84 54.62
N ARG A 481 9.39 -1.37 53.52
CA ARG A 481 8.19 -0.55 53.48
C ARG A 481 7.53 -0.75 52.12
N PHE A 482 6.31 -0.26 51.94
CA PHE A 482 5.74 -0.21 50.59
C PHE A 482 6.46 0.87 49.77
N PRO A 483 7.11 0.53 48.63
CA PRO A 483 7.85 1.48 47.83
C PRO A 483 6.89 2.52 47.21
N PRO A 484 7.18 3.83 47.34
CA PRO A 484 6.38 4.84 46.67
C PRO A 484 6.42 4.65 45.15
N ARG A 485 5.26 4.62 44.50
CA ARG A 485 5.14 4.56 43.04
C ARG A 485 4.34 5.74 42.50
N ARG A 486 4.55 6.06 41.22
CA ARG A 486 3.71 7.03 40.51
C ARG A 486 2.31 6.44 40.34
N LEU A 487 1.30 7.29 40.51
CA LEU A 487 -0.08 6.95 40.18
C LEU A 487 -0.27 7.01 38.67
N SER A 488 -1.08 6.12 38.13
CA SER A 488 -1.52 6.17 36.74
C SER A 488 -2.54 7.31 36.52
N ALA A 489 -2.75 7.69 35.26
CA ALA A 489 -3.75 8.72 34.93
C ALA A 489 -5.16 8.30 35.35
N GLU A 490 -5.48 7.01 35.20
CA GLU A 490 -6.73 6.39 35.62
C GLU A 490 -6.90 6.43 37.13
N GLU A 491 -5.85 6.09 37.90
CA GLU A 491 -5.89 6.15 39.38
C GLU A 491 -6.17 7.58 39.88
N ILE A 492 -5.52 8.58 39.28
CA ILE A 492 -5.74 10.00 39.61
C ILE A 492 -7.19 10.40 39.29
N ARG A 493 -7.66 10.09 38.08
CA ARG A 493 -9.02 10.41 37.63
C ARG A 493 -10.06 9.76 38.53
N ASP A 494 -9.93 8.46 38.79
CA ASP A 494 -10.91 7.71 39.56
C ASP A 494 -10.93 8.17 41.02
N SER A 495 -9.78 8.55 41.58
CA SER A 495 -9.70 9.21 42.89
C SER A 495 -10.48 10.53 42.92
N MET A 496 -10.33 11.38 41.89
CA MET A 496 -11.08 12.63 41.79
C MET A 496 -12.60 12.38 41.67
N LEU A 497 -13.00 11.41 40.86
CA LEU A 497 -14.41 11.03 40.70
C LEU A 497 -15.00 10.45 41.98
N GLN A 498 -14.23 9.64 42.70
CA GLN A 498 -14.65 9.07 43.98
C GLN A 498 -14.86 10.15 45.03
N VAL A 499 -13.91 11.07 45.19
CA VAL A 499 -14.02 12.21 46.12
C VAL A 499 -15.20 13.11 45.77
N ALA A 500 -15.48 13.29 44.47
CA ALA A 500 -16.62 14.07 44.00
C ALA A 500 -17.97 13.33 44.09
N GLY A 501 -17.99 12.05 44.50
CA GLY A 501 -19.20 11.23 44.55
C GLY A 501 -19.78 10.90 43.16
N LYS A 502 -18.96 10.94 42.11
CA LYS A 502 -19.35 10.74 40.70
C LYS A 502 -18.76 9.48 40.06
N LEU A 503 -18.00 8.69 40.81
CA LEU A 503 -17.44 7.44 40.29
C LEU A 503 -18.57 6.44 40.05
N ASP A 504 -18.75 6.03 38.79
CA ASP A 504 -19.63 4.93 38.43
C ASP A 504 -18.85 3.61 38.53
N THR A 505 -19.28 2.73 39.44
CA THR A 505 -18.67 1.42 39.68
C THR A 505 -19.37 0.29 38.92
N THR A 506 -20.31 0.60 38.03
CA THR A 506 -20.99 -0.39 37.21
C THR A 506 -19.98 -1.08 36.30
N MET A 507 -19.92 -2.42 36.38
CA MET A 507 -18.96 -3.19 35.57
C MET A 507 -19.39 -3.26 34.11
N GLY A 508 -18.43 -3.07 33.20
CA GLY A 508 -18.68 -3.08 31.75
C GLY A 508 -19.13 -1.73 31.20
N GLY A 509 -19.62 -1.72 29.96
CA GLY A 509 -20.01 -0.49 29.26
C GLY A 509 -18.89 0.11 28.39
N PRO A 510 -19.21 1.16 27.61
CA PRO A 510 -18.24 1.83 26.77
C PRO A 510 -17.15 2.50 27.63
N GLY A 511 -15.89 2.33 27.23
CA GLY A 511 -14.77 3.01 27.90
C GLY A 511 -14.88 4.53 27.81
N PHE A 512 -14.31 5.22 28.80
CA PHE A 512 -14.23 6.68 28.80
C PHE A 512 -13.34 7.15 27.64
N ARG A 513 -13.90 7.99 26.74
CA ARG A 513 -13.17 8.64 25.66
C ARG A 513 -12.93 10.10 26.03
N LEU A 514 -11.67 10.45 26.30
CA LEU A 514 -11.28 11.82 26.59
C LEU A 514 -11.44 12.72 25.35
N TYR A 515 -11.35 12.15 24.14
CA TYR A 515 -11.43 12.85 22.88
C TYR A 515 -12.42 12.19 21.91
N TYR A 516 -13.15 13.02 21.16
CA TYR A 516 -13.86 12.59 19.96
C TYR A 516 -12.93 12.79 18.76
N TYR A 517 -12.45 11.70 18.17
CA TYR A 517 -11.68 11.78 16.93
C TYR A 517 -12.63 12.18 15.79
N MET A 518 -12.37 13.33 15.16
CA MET A 518 -13.16 13.82 14.02
C MET A 518 -12.72 13.20 12.68
N GLN A 519 -11.49 12.66 12.62
CA GLN A 519 -10.92 11.95 11.47
C GLN A 519 -9.95 10.86 11.96
N ASP A 520 -9.94 9.75 11.24
CA ASP A 520 -9.11 8.56 11.52
C ASP A 520 -7.71 8.78 10.92
N ASN A 521 -6.84 9.48 11.65
CA ASN A 521 -5.48 9.75 11.23
C ASN A 521 -4.58 8.59 11.69
N VAL A 522 -4.71 7.41 11.09
CA VAL A 522 -3.87 6.27 11.48
C VAL A 522 -2.47 6.43 10.87
N SER A 523 -1.57 6.95 11.70
CA SER A 523 -0.12 6.78 11.62
C SER A 523 0.36 6.36 13.01
N THR A 524 -0.04 5.17 13.47
CA THR A 524 0.55 4.49 14.65
C THR A 524 0.48 3.00 14.45
#